data_AF-A0A944V544-F1
#
_entry.id   AF-A0A944V544-F1
#
_cell.length_a   1.000
_cell.length_b   1.000
_cell.length_c   1.000
_cell.angle_alpha   90.00
_cell.angle_beta   90.00
_cell.angle_gamma   90.00
#
_symmetry.space_group_name_H-M   'P 1'
#
loop_
_entity.id
_entity.type
_entity.pdbx_description
1 polymer ?
#
loop_
_entity_poly.entity_id
_entity_poly.type
_entity_poly.pdbx_seq_one_letter_code
_entity_poly.pdbx_strand_id
1 'polypeptide(L)'
;MNILDESAEYLIPLSWSLYQFEMSPGAQERVGLYQASIFPAASFGGIDLLLGWDCTLVNYQNSYNDIVTIESAFTIDLEIEQLREESFELSAEVVVTDNITSDNNQIFFIITNWAFYNDENPWFYLVVAKSEKEDVSIINVGESATYTAELNVEMQPDWNLEDLYAVAVIQNWDDLEILQAAQKEFISTSANDPLAPIEISLHQNYPNPFNPSTTISFDLIEESDSNIELVIYNLKGQKVKQFFNNQLSAGKHSVVWNGKDDEGKSVTSGVYFYKLKTNNFEKTRKMLLIK
;
A
#
# COMPACT_ATOMS: atom_id res chain seq x y z
N MET A 1 14.39 -44.39 -6.67
CA MET A 1 13.15 -44.85 -6.01
C MET A 1 13.04 -43.94 -4.82
N ASN A 2 12.41 -42.78 -5.04
CA ASN A 2 12.75 -41.55 -4.35
C ASN A 2 12.05 -41.46 -3.00
N ILE A 3 12.86 -41.11 -2.01
CA ILE A 3 12.51 -40.71 -0.66
C ILE A 3 11.66 -39.45 -0.81
N LEU A 4 10.43 -39.48 -0.31
CA LEU A 4 9.58 -38.30 -0.18
C LEU A 4 10.14 -37.49 1.00
N ASP A 5 10.52 -36.25 0.71
CA ASP A 5 11.16 -35.28 1.60
C ASP A 5 10.16 -34.78 2.66
N GLU A 6 10.61 -34.68 3.91
CA GLU A 6 9.84 -34.30 5.11
C GLU A 6 9.74 -32.77 5.29
N SER A 7 9.73 -32.03 4.18
CA SER A 7 9.74 -30.57 4.15
C SER A 7 8.55 -30.03 3.35
N ALA A 8 7.52 -29.54 4.02
CA ALA A 8 6.47 -28.73 3.39
C ALA A 8 5.80 -27.85 4.45
N GLU A 9 5.87 -26.55 4.24
CA GLU A 9 5.78 -25.47 5.22
C GLU A 9 5.13 -24.25 4.50
N TYR A 10 4.25 -23.42 5.11
CA TYR A 10 3.31 -22.46 4.45
C TYR A 10 3.09 -21.03 5.02
N LEU A 11 3.32 -19.99 4.19
CA LEU A 11 2.77 -18.60 4.10
C LEU A 11 3.67 -17.70 3.20
N ILE A 12 3.47 -17.66 1.88
CA ILE A 12 4.04 -16.61 1.00
C ILE A 12 3.00 -15.52 0.79
N PRO A 13 3.22 -14.25 1.19
CA PRO A 13 2.57 -13.14 0.52
C PRO A 13 3.40 -12.78 -0.74
N LEU A 14 2.67 -12.65 -1.85
CA LEU A 14 3.07 -12.75 -3.26
C LEU A 14 4.35 -12.01 -3.66
N SER A 15 4.94 -12.54 -4.74
CA SER A 15 6.35 -12.43 -5.09
C SER A 15 6.72 -11.37 -6.13
N TRP A 16 5.80 -10.53 -6.65
CA TRP A 16 6.05 -9.77 -7.88
C TRP A 16 5.37 -8.39 -7.99
N SER A 17 6.10 -7.42 -8.59
CA SER A 17 5.58 -6.19 -9.19
C SER A 17 5.55 -6.33 -10.72
N LEU A 18 4.39 -6.17 -11.35
CA LEU A 18 4.22 -6.37 -12.80
C LEU A 18 4.75 -5.22 -13.65
N TYR A 19 4.97 -4.03 -13.08
CA TYR A 19 5.39 -2.87 -13.87
C TYR A 19 6.86 -2.96 -14.33
N GLN A 20 7.65 -3.86 -13.73
CA GLN A 20 9.08 -4.06 -14.09
C GLN A 20 9.50 -5.53 -14.25
N PHE A 21 8.59 -6.48 -14.08
CA PHE A 21 8.94 -7.91 -13.96
C PHE A 21 9.95 -8.19 -12.83
N GLU A 22 9.84 -7.46 -11.72
CA GLU A 22 10.76 -7.59 -10.59
C GLU A 22 10.09 -8.33 -9.43
N MET A 23 10.91 -9.13 -8.76
CA MET A 23 10.50 -9.87 -7.58
C MET A 23 10.34 -8.90 -6.40
N SER A 24 9.24 -9.01 -5.65
CA SER A 24 9.10 -8.27 -4.39
C SER A 24 10.29 -8.58 -3.46
N PRO A 25 10.76 -7.63 -2.63
CA PRO A 25 11.90 -7.85 -1.75
C PRO A 25 11.78 -9.16 -0.95
N GLY A 26 12.85 -9.97 -0.93
CA GLY A 26 12.87 -11.26 -0.23
C GLY A 26 12.06 -12.39 -0.89
N ALA A 27 11.50 -12.20 -2.09
CA ALA A 27 10.64 -13.22 -2.70
C ALA A 27 11.35 -14.51 -3.08
N GLN A 28 12.65 -14.51 -3.39
CA GLN A 28 13.37 -15.77 -3.66
C GLN A 28 13.47 -16.63 -2.39
N GLU A 29 13.71 -15.99 -1.25
CA GLU A 29 13.76 -16.64 0.06
C GLU A 29 12.38 -17.20 0.42
N ARG A 30 11.31 -16.42 0.24
CA ARG A 30 9.93 -16.91 0.45
C ARG A 30 9.57 -18.05 -0.51
N VAL A 31 9.84 -17.92 -1.81
CA VAL A 31 9.59 -18.99 -2.79
C VAL A 31 10.34 -20.27 -2.41
N GLY A 32 11.58 -20.16 -1.93
CA GLY A 32 12.36 -21.30 -1.43
C GLY A 32 11.79 -21.91 -0.16
N LEU A 33 11.45 -21.07 0.83
CA LEU A 33 10.89 -21.49 2.13
C LEU A 33 9.59 -22.27 1.97
N TYR A 34 8.72 -21.80 1.07
CA TYR A 34 7.36 -22.32 0.93
C TYR A 34 7.15 -23.19 -0.31
N GLN A 35 8.25 -23.53 -1.01
CA GLN A 35 8.27 -24.43 -2.17
C GLN A 35 7.19 -24.15 -3.25
N ALA A 36 6.86 -22.87 -3.49
CA ALA A 36 5.79 -22.51 -4.41
C ALA A 36 6.04 -23.03 -5.84
N SER A 37 5.03 -23.71 -6.38
CA SER A 37 5.12 -24.49 -7.61
C SER A 37 4.98 -23.67 -8.92
N ILE A 38 4.41 -22.45 -8.86
CA ILE A 38 4.06 -21.64 -10.04
C ILE A 38 4.31 -20.13 -9.82
N PHE A 39 4.34 -19.36 -10.91
CA PHE A 39 4.59 -17.92 -10.89
C PHE A 39 3.45 -17.12 -11.56
N PRO A 40 2.91 -16.06 -10.92
CA PRO A 40 2.99 -15.73 -9.48
C PRO A 40 2.14 -16.70 -8.63
N ALA A 41 2.48 -16.86 -7.34
CA ALA A 41 1.80 -17.77 -6.39
C ALA A 41 1.61 -17.14 -5.00
N ALA A 42 0.47 -17.44 -4.37
CA ALA A 42 0.23 -17.25 -2.95
C ALA A 42 0.01 -18.64 -2.32
N SER A 43 0.48 -18.85 -1.09
CA SER A 43 0.29 -20.10 -0.38
C SER A 43 -0.03 -19.80 1.09
N PHE A 44 -1.01 -20.49 1.65
CA PHE A 44 -1.52 -20.27 3.01
C PHE A 44 -1.72 -21.57 3.76
N GLY A 45 -1.06 -21.73 4.92
CA GLY A 45 -1.30 -22.79 5.90
C GLY A 45 -1.42 -24.23 5.36
N GLY A 46 -0.83 -24.56 4.21
CA GLY A 46 -1.03 -25.87 3.59
C GLY A 46 -1.17 -25.85 2.08
N ILE A 47 -1.63 -24.71 1.58
CA ILE A 47 -2.48 -24.73 0.41
C ILE A 47 -1.91 -23.75 -0.60
N ASP A 48 -1.34 -24.32 -1.66
CA ASP A 48 -1.06 -23.58 -2.88
C ASP A 48 -2.37 -23.04 -3.44
N LEU A 49 -2.57 -21.73 -3.32
CA LEU A 49 -3.52 -21.04 -4.16
C LEU A 49 -2.88 -21.01 -5.54
N LEU A 50 -3.29 -21.95 -6.41
CA LEU A 50 -2.94 -22.00 -7.83
C LEU A 50 -3.45 -20.74 -8.52
N LEU A 51 -2.74 -19.62 -8.35
CA LEU A 51 -3.21 -18.33 -8.83
C LEU A 51 -2.72 -18.02 -10.23
N GLY A 52 -1.45 -18.24 -10.58
CA GLY A 52 -0.99 -17.95 -11.95
C GLY A 52 -1.44 -16.55 -12.41
N TRP A 53 -2.13 -16.44 -13.54
CA TRP A 53 -2.69 -15.17 -14.03
C TRP A 53 -4.00 -14.71 -13.33
N ASP A 54 -4.54 -15.48 -12.37
CA ASP A 54 -5.85 -15.33 -11.72
C ASP A 54 -5.75 -14.99 -10.21
N CYS A 55 -4.61 -14.42 -9.79
CA CYS A 55 -4.38 -13.85 -8.44
C CYS A 55 -5.19 -12.57 -8.20
N THR A 56 -6.51 -12.61 -8.38
CA THR A 56 -7.37 -11.47 -8.09
C THR A 56 -7.47 -11.21 -6.58
N LEU A 57 -7.49 -9.93 -6.18
CA LEU A 57 -7.74 -9.45 -4.81
C LEU A 57 -8.90 -10.19 -4.12
N VAL A 58 -9.99 -10.46 -4.83
CA VAL A 58 -11.19 -11.11 -4.27
C VAL A 58 -10.88 -12.51 -3.75
N ASN A 59 -10.11 -13.30 -4.50
CA ASN A 59 -9.77 -14.66 -4.09
C ASN A 59 -8.78 -14.65 -2.92
N TYR A 60 -7.79 -13.75 -2.97
CA TYR A 60 -6.82 -13.58 -1.89
C TYR A 60 -7.49 -13.12 -0.59
N GLN A 61 -8.33 -12.10 -0.65
CA GLN A 61 -8.97 -11.49 0.52
C GLN A 61 -9.90 -12.48 1.22
N ASN A 62 -10.60 -13.34 0.48
CA ASN A 62 -11.42 -14.39 1.09
C ASN A 62 -10.55 -15.40 1.86
N SER A 63 -9.49 -15.93 1.26
CA SER A 63 -8.59 -16.87 1.93
C SER A 63 -7.85 -16.23 3.12
N TYR A 64 -7.47 -14.95 3.01
CA TYR A 64 -6.90 -14.20 4.13
C TYR A 64 -7.92 -13.96 5.25
N ASN A 65 -9.15 -13.57 4.92
CA ASN A 65 -10.22 -13.35 5.89
C ASN A 65 -10.57 -14.64 6.66
N ASP A 66 -10.53 -15.79 5.98
CA ASP A 66 -10.73 -17.10 6.61
C ASP A 66 -9.65 -17.40 7.66
N ILE A 67 -8.44 -16.82 7.54
CA ILE A 67 -7.32 -17.03 8.47
C ILE A 67 -7.41 -16.11 9.69
N VAL A 68 -7.71 -14.82 9.50
CA VAL A 68 -7.87 -13.86 10.62
C VAL A 68 -9.14 -14.11 11.46
N THR A 69 -9.97 -15.07 11.06
CA THR A 69 -11.20 -15.47 11.77
C THR A 69 -11.11 -16.85 12.44
N ILE A 70 -9.94 -17.49 12.41
CA ILE A 70 -9.69 -18.76 13.10
C ILE A 70 -9.79 -18.58 14.62
N GLU A 71 -10.45 -19.50 15.31
CA GLU A 71 -10.37 -19.57 16.79
C GLU A 71 -8.92 -19.83 17.20
N SER A 72 -8.34 -18.91 17.96
CA SER A 72 -6.92 -18.89 18.29
C SER A 72 -6.69 -18.82 19.80
N ALA A 73 -5.62 -19.46 20.25
CA ALA A 73 -5.06 -19.32 21.59
C ALA A 73 -4.36 -17.96 21.81
N PHE A 74 -4.25 -17.13 20.77
CA PHE A 74 -3.70 -15.79 20.84
C PHE A 74 -4.74 -14.75 20.40
N THR A 75 -4.61 -13.53 20.92
CA THR A 75 -5.18 -12.33 20.30
C THR A 75 -4.06 -11.37 19.97
N ILE A 76 -4.19 -10.65 18.85
CA ILE A 76 -3.24 -9.63 18.42
C ILE A 76 -3.99 -8.31 18.25
N ASP A 77 -3.55 -7.26 18.94
CA ASP A 77 -3.90 -5.87 18.62
C ASP A 77 -2.71 -5.24 17.87
N LEU A 78 -2.94 -4.86 16.61
CA LEU A 78 -1.90 -4.40 15.70
C LEU A 78 -2.03 -2.91 15.43
N GLU A 79 -0.91 -2.21 15.61
CA GLU A 79 -0.75 -0.81 15.24
C GLU A 79 0.40 -0.64 14.25
N ILE A 80 0.28 0.38 13.41
CA ILE A 80 1.30 0.82 12.46
C ILE A 80 1.50 2.33 12.64
N GLU A 81 2.76 2.72 12.82
CA GLU A 81 3.18 4.12 12.90
C GLU A 81 4.20 4.42 11.81
N GLN A 82 4.04 5.55 11.13
CA GLN A 82 5.07 6.03 10.20
C GLN A 82 6.11 6.85 10.95
N LEU A 83 7.34 6.35 11.00
CA LEU A 83 8.46 7.02 11.63
C LEU A 83 9.06 8.10 10.70
N ARG A 84 9.19 7.80 9.40
CA ARG A 84 9.77 8.66 8.34
C ARG A 84 9.17 8.32 6.96
N GLU A 85 9.56 9.05 5.90
CA GLU A 85 9.02 8.94 4.53
C GLU A 85 8.87 7.50 4.01
N GLU A 86 9.78 6.61 4.42
CA GLU A 86 9.83 5.21 4.01
C GLU A 86 10.13 4.24 5.18
N SER A 87 9.95 4.69 6.43
CA SER A 87 10.20 3.87 7.63
C SER A 87 8.95 3.81 8.49
N PHE A 88 8.57 2.60 8.85
CA PHE A 88 7.36 2.30 9.62
C PHE A 88 7.70 1.40 10.78
N GLU A 89 7.05 1.62 11.92
CA GLU A 89 7.07 0.71 13.06
C GLU A 89 5.74 -0.02 13.13
N LEU A 90 5.81 -1.36 13.18
CA LEU A 90 4.67 -2.20 13.49
C LEU A 90 4.78 -2.63 14.95
N SER A 91 3.69 -2.50 15.69
CA SER A 91 3.60 -2.91 17.10
C SER A 91 2.41 -3.83 17.29
N ALA A 92 2.66 -5.05 17.80
CA ALA A 92 1.63 -6.03 18.11
C ALA A 92 1.57 -6.28 19.62
N GLU A 93 0.45 -5.93 20.26
CA GLU A 93 0.13 -6.42 21.60
C GLU A 93 -0.50 -7.81 21.47
N VAL A 94 0.20 -8.82 21.99
CA VAL A 94 -0.22 -10.22 21.92
C VAL A 94 -0.63 -10.68 23.32
N VAL A 95 -1.77 -11.37 23.41
CA VAL A 95 -2.27 -11.98 24.65
C VAL A 95 -2.57 -13.45 24.42
N VAL A 96 -2.14 -14.32 25.34
CA VAL A 96 -2.49 -15.75 25.32
C VAL A 96 -3.86 -15.95 25.98
N THR A 97 -4.84 -16.41 25.22
CA THR A 97 -6.23 -16.59 25.66
C THR A 97 -6.60 -18.04 25.96
N ASP A 98 -5.86 -19.01 25.41
CA ASP A 98 -6.03 -20.44 25.68
C ASP A 98 -4.67 -21.17 25.68
N ASN A 99 -4.65 -22.45 26.02
CA ASN A 99 -3.45 -23.26 26.12
C ASN A 99 -2.81 -23.42 24.74
N ILE A 100 -1.53 -23.07 24.64
CA ILE A 100 -0.72 -23.26 23.45
C ILE A 100 -0.12 -24.67 23.49
N THR A 101 -0.33 -25.44 22.41
CA THR A 101 0.21 -26.80 22.27
C THR A 101 1.47 -26.88 21.42
N SER A 102 1.78 -25.81 20.68
CA SER A 102 2.94 -25.69 19.81
C SER A 102 4.13 -25.00 20.51
N ASP A 103 5.35 -25.45 20.22
CA ASP A 103 6.60 -24.74 20.51
C ASP A 103 7.08 -23.94 19.28
N ASN A 104 8.26 -23.32 19.34
CA ASN A 104 8.88 -22.60 18.20
C ASN A 104 7.95 -21.61 17.45
N ASN A 105 7.11 -20.88 18.20
CA ASN A 105 6.19 -19.90 17.61
C ASN A 105 6.95 -18.59 17.32
N GLN A 106 6.73 -18.02 16.14
CA GLN A 106 7.30 -16.75 15.72
C GLN A 106 6.20 -15.80 15.27
N ILE A 107 6.40 -14.51 15.51
CA ILE A 107 5.57 -13.44 14.97
C ILE A 107 6.26 -12.84 13.75
N PHE A 108 5.49 -12.68 12.68
CA PHE A 108 5.94 -12.14 11.41
C PHE A 108 5.20 -10.84 11.11
N PHE A 109 5.95 -9.76 10.96
CA PHE A 109 5.46 -8.45 10.58
C PHE A 109 5.65 -8.25 9.08
N ILE A 110 4.60 -7.79 8.41
CA ILE A 110 4.59 -7.56 6.97
C ILE A 110 3.99 -6.18 6.72
N ILE A 111 4.66 -5.38 5.88
CA ILE A 111 4.04 -4.25 5.21
C ILE A 111 3.76 -4.63 3.77
N THR A 112 2.56 -4.31 3.33
CA THR A 112 2.07 -4.68 2.01
C THR A 112 1.25 -3.56 1.37
N ASN A 113 1.22 -3.53 0.04
CA ASN A 113 0.46 -2.54 -0.75
C ASN A 113 -0.35 -3.22 -1.86
N TRP A 114 -1.44 -2.59 -2.30
CA TRP A 114 -2.16 -2.94 -3.51
C TRP A 114 -1.49 -2.29 -4.73
N ALA A 115 -1.01 -3.10 -5.67
CA ALA A 115 -0.48 -2.64 -6.95
C ALA A 115 -1.53 -2.77 -8.07
N PHE A 116 -1.57 -1.77 -8.96
CA PHE A 116 -2.47 -1.72 -10.11
C PHE A 116 -1.76 -2.17 -11.38
N TYR A 117 -2.38 -3.05 -12.16
CA TYR A 117 -1.83 -3.46 -13.45
C TYR A 117 -1.92 -2.36 -14.53
N ASN A 118 -3.09 -1.71 -14.66
CA ASN A 118 -3.31 -0.45 -15.41
C ASN A 118 -4.73 0.10 -15.18
N ASP A 119 -4.95 1.35 -15.60
CA ASP A 119 -6.25 2.06 -15.49
C ASP A 119 -7.40 1.42 -16.30
N GLU A 120 -7.10 0.59 -17.30
CA GLU A 120 -8.10 -0.01 -18.20
C GLU A 120 -8.55 -1.41 -17.74
N ASN A 121 -7.77 -2.05 -16.86
CA ASN A 121 -7.99 -3.39 -16.37
C ASN A 121 -7.54 -3.44 -14.90
N PRO A 122 -8.45 -3.21 -13.93
CA PRO A 122 -8.14 -3.04 -12.51
C PRO A 122 -7.91 -4.40 -11.84
N TRP A 123 -6.87 -5.11 -12.28
CA TRP A 123 -6.38 -6.28 -11.59
C TRP A 123 -5.52 -5.75 -10.45
N PHE A 124 -5.96 -6.03 -9.23
CA PHE A 124 -5.28 -5.67 -7.99
C PHE A 124 -4.42 -6.84 -7.56
N TYR A 125 -3.17 -6.55 -7.20
CA TYR A 125 -2.27 -7.55 -6.63
C TYR A 125 -1.65 -7.02 -5.34
N LEU A 126 -1.57 -7.87 -4.33
CA LEU A 126 -0.92 -7.55 -3.07
C LEU A 126 0.59 -7.76 -3.20
N VAL A 127 1.39 -6.75 -2.87
CA VAL A 127 2.85 -6.81 -2.92
C VAL A 127 3.45 -6.64 -1.52
N VAL A 128 4.23 -7.62 -1.09
CA VAL A 128 5.04 -7.51 0.14
C VAL A 128 6.14 -6.49 -0.08
N ALA A 129 6.05 -5.39 0.64
CA ALA A 129 7.05 -4.35 0.65
C ALA A 129 8.27 -4.76 1.46
N LYS A 130 8.03 -5.21 2.68
CA LYS A 130 9.06 -5.58 3.65
C LYS A 130 8.45 -6.52 4.68
N SER A 131 9.28 -7.36 5.27
CA SER A 131 8.89 -8.22 6.37
C SER A 131 10.03 -8.42 7.36
N GLU A 132 9.71 -8.60 8.63
CA GLU A 132 10.65 -8.90 9.71
C GLU A 132 9.99 -9.92 10.66
N LYS A 133 10.79 -10.70 11.40
CA LYS A 133 10.28 -11.75 12.30
C LYS A 133 10.95 -11.73 13.67
N GLU A 134 10.21 -12.21 14.67
CA GLU A 134 10.67 -12.33 16.05
C GLU A 134 10.10 -13.58 16.73
N ASP A 135 10.82 -14.14 17.70
CA ASP A 135 10.36 -15.30 18.49
C ASP A 135 9.25 -14.90 19.48
N VAL A 136 8.16 -15.68 19.54
CA VAL A 136 7.11 -15.52 20.54
C VAL A 136 7.52 -16.24 21.82
N SER A 137 7.78 -15.45 22.86
CA SER A 137 8.29 -15.92 24.15
C SER A 137 7.22 -16.19 25.22
N ILE A 138 5.98 -15.73 25.02
CA ILE A 138 4.86 -15.95 25.95
C ILE A 138 4.16 -17.28 25.65
N ILE A 139 3.84 -18.04 26.71
CA ILE A 139 3.29 -19.40 26.56
C ILE A 139 2.16 -19.71 27.55
N ASN A 140 1.99 -18.92 28.61
CA ASN A 140 0.98 -19.20 29.63
C ASN A 140 -0.28 -18.36 29.40
N VAL A 141 -1.44 -18.97 29.62
CA VAL A 141 -2.75 -18.28 29.55
C VAL A 141 -2.76 -17.05 30.45
N GLY A 142 -3.10 -15.90 29.87
CA GLY A 142 -3.13 -14.60 30.53
C GLY A 142 -1.82 -13.81 30.48
N GLU A 143 -0.73 -14.37 29.94
CA GLU A 143 0.47 -13.59 29.61
C GLU A 143 0.19 -12.67 28.42
N SER A 144 0.82 -11.51 28.44
CA SER A 144 0.85 -10.59 27.31
C SER A 144 2.27 -10.05 27.08
N ALA A 145 2.56 -9.72 25.82
CA ALA A 145 3.80 -9.08 25.41
C ALA A 145 3.55 -8.18 24.19
N THR A 146 4.39 -7.16 24.04
CA THR A 146 4.42 -6.32 22.85
C THR A 146 5.64 -6.68 22.01
N TYR A 147 5.40 -6.99 20.74
CA TYR A 147 6.43 -7.25 19.74
C TYR A 147 6.48 -6.09 18.76
N THR A 148 7.67 -5.69 18.33
CA THR A 148 7.82 -4.55 17.42
C THR A 148 8.83 -4.82 16.31
N ALA A 149 8.60 -4.21 15.16
CA ALA A 149 9.54 -4.25 14.04
C ALA A 149 9.58 -2.91 13.32
N GLU A 150 10.79 -2.42 13.02
CA GLU A 150 11.01 -1.29 12.13
C GLU A 150 11.24 -1.82 10.70
N LEU A 151 10.34 -1.45 9.79
CA LEU A 151 10.38 -1.87 8.39
C LEU A 151 10.63 -0.65 7.51
N ASN A 152 11.77 -0.68 6.81
CA ASN A 152 12.09 0.30 5.78
C ASN A 152 11.55 -0.20 4.43
N VAL A 153 10.67 0.57 3.82
CA VAL A 153 9.90 0.23 2.61
C VAL A 153 10.31 1.14 1.46
N GLU A 154 10.94 0.56 0.43
CA GLU A 154 11.22 1.30 -0.80
C GLU A 154 9.93 1.42 -1.62
N MET A 155 9.35 2.63 -1.66
CA MET A 155 8.08 2.88 -2.33
C MET A 155 8.25 2.83 -3.85
N GLN A 156 7.41 2.05 -4.53
CA GLN A 156 7.39 2.05 -6.00
C GLN A 156 6.64 3.28 -6.52
N PRO A 157 6.93 3.75 -7.76
CA PRO A 157 6.34 4.98 -8.30
C PRO A 157 4.81 5.00 -8.38
N ASP A 158 4.17 3.84 -8.38
CA ASP A 158 2.73 3.62 -8.47
C ASP A 158 2.07 3.29 -7.12
N TRP A 159 2.84 3.25 -6.03
CA TRP A 159 2.32 2.97 -4.69
C TRP A 159 1.77 4.23 -4.03
N ASN A 160 0.58 4.10 -3.43
CA ASN A 160 0.05 5.12 -2.53
C ASN A 160 0.25 4.68 -1.08
N LEU A 161 0.65 5.61 -0.21
CA LEU A 161 0.77 5.35 1.22
C LEU A 161 -0.58 4.98 1.86
N GLU A 162 -1.68 5.57 1.38
CA GLU A 162 -3.03 5.30 1.87
C GLU A 162 -3.50 3.86 1.57
N ASP A 163 -2.84 3.18 0.63
CA ASP A 163 -3.14 1.80 0.26
C ASP A 163 -2.26 0.77 1.00
N LEU A 164 -1.45 1.22 1.98
CA LEU A 164 -0.61 0.34 2.80
C LEU A 164 -1.40 -0.38 3.88
N TYR A 165 -1.04 -1.64 4.10
CA TYR A 165 -1.55 -2.48 5.18
C TYR A 165 -0.38 -3.05 5.96
N ALA A 166 -0.52 -3.06 7.28
CA ALA A 166 0.27 -3.89 8.17
C ALA A 166 -0.43 -5.22 8.39
N VAL A 167 0.35 -6.30 8.40
CA VAL A 167 -0.10 -7.64 8.78
C VAL A 167 0.86 -8.18 9.82
N ALA A 168 0.33 -8.76 10.89
CA ALA A 168 1.08 -9.54 11.86
C ALA A 168 0.54 -10.96 11.88
N VAL A 169 1.41 -11.96 11.84
CA VAL A 169 1.04 -13.38 11.87
C VAL A 169 1.86 -14.09 12.93
N ILE A 170 1.21 -14.82 13.84
CA ILE A 170 1.88 -15.79 14.70
C ILE A 170 1.78 -17.16 14.02
N GLN A 171 2.93 -17.81 13.88
CA GLN A 171 3.08 -19.07 13.19
C GLN A 171 4.05 -19.98 13.95
N ASN A 172 3.75 -21.27 14.04
CA ASN A 172 4.73 -22.26 14.46
C ASN A 172 5.76 -22.45 13.36
N TRP A 173 7.06 -22.40 13.67
CA TRP A 173 8.11 -22.42 12.64
C TRP A 173 8.58 -23.82 12.22
N ASP A 174 8.06 -24.88 12.85
CA ASP A 174 8.40 -26.27 12.52
C ASP A 174 7.38 -26.92 11.55
N ASP A 175 6.10 -26.57 11.66
CA ASP A 175 5.03 -27.09 10.79
C ASP A 175 4.31 -25.99 9.98
N LEU A 176 4.64 -24.73 10.25
CA LEU A 176 4.08 -23.54 9.63
C LEU A 176 2.56 -23.42 9.77
N GLU A 177 1.99 -24.00 10.82
CA GLU A 177 0.63 -23.71 11.25
C GLU A 177 0.50 -22.22 11.61
N ILE A 178 -0.47 -21.55 11.00
CA ILE A 178 -0.83 -20.18 11.36
C ILE A 178 -1.71 -20.25 12.60
N LEU A 179 -1.21 -19.70 13.69
CA LEU A 179 -1.87 -19.73 14.98
C LEU A 179 -2.74 -18.50 15.18
N GLN A 180 -2.34 -17.35 14.66
CA GLN A 180 -3.15 -16.12 14.68
C GLN A 180 -2.69 -15.13 13.61
N ALA A 181 -3.59 -14.27 13.14
CA ALA A 181 -3.23 -13.16 12.29
C ALA A 181 -4.07 -11.90 12.60
N ALA A 182 -3.47 -10.74 12.40
CA ALA A 182 -4.15 -9.45 12.45
C ALA A 182 -3.69 -8.58 11.27
N GLN A 183 -4.56 -7.66 10.86
CA GLN A 183 -4.22 -6.60 9.91
C GLN A 183 -4.66 -5.24 10.41
N LYS A 184 -3.97 -4.21 9.94
CA LYS A 184 -4.28 -2.81 10.18
C LYS A 184 -4.05 -2.03 8.90
N GLU A 185 -5.08 -1.29 8.46
CA GLU A 185 -4.92 -0.28 7.43
C GLU A 185 -4.00 0.83 7.93
N PHE A 186 -3.09 1.29 7.09
CA PHE A 186 -2.34 2.50 7.40
C PHE A 186 -3.28 3.71 7.27
N ILE A 187 -3.65 4.28 8.41
CA ILE A 187 -4.43 5.51 8.45
C ILE A 187 -3.47 6.64 8.78
N SER A 188 -3.19 7.52 7.81
CA SER A 188 -2.41 8.73 8.09
C SER A 188 -3.19 9.61 9.08
N THR A 189 -2.77 9.61 10.34
CA THR A 189 -3.38 10.46 11.36
C THR A 189 -2.89 11.89 11.15
N SER A 190 -3.76 12.69 10.53
CA SER A 190 -3.52 14.06 10.09
C SER A 190 -3.42 15.09 11.23
N ALA A 191 -2.96 14.69 12.42
CA ALA A 191 -2.88 15.55 13.59
C ALA A 191 -1.46 15.68 14.20
N ASN A 192 -0.49 14.89 13.71
CA ASN A 192 0.93 15.00 14.09
C ASN A 192 1.81 14.29 13.05
N ASP A 193 1.48 14.42 11.77
CA ASP A 193 2.19 13.79 10.65
C ASP A 193 3.53 14.52 10.38
N PRO A 194 4.71 13.90 10.62
CA PRO A 194 6.02 14.49 10.30
C PRO A 194 6.27 14.63 8.78
N LEU A 195 5.38 14.07 7.95
CA LEU A 195 5.37 14.16 6.48
C LEU A 195 4.20 14.98 5.95
N ALA A 196 3.36 15.54 6.83
CA ALA A 196 2.40 16.54 6.42
C ALA A 196 3.18 17.66 5.76
N PRO A 197 2.75 18.12 4.57
CA PRO A 197 3.39 19.24 3.95
C PRO A 197 3.49 20.39 4.95
N ILE A 198 4.71 20.84 5.21
CA ILE A 198 4.94 22.00 6.07
C ILE A 198 4.68 23.30 5.30
N GLU A 199 4.52 23.22 3.98
CA GLU A 199 4.16 24.33 3.10
C GLU A 199 3.19 23.89 2.00
N ILE A 200 2.35 24.84 1.56
CA ILE A 200 1.47 24.64 0.40
C ILE A 200 2.34 24.68 -0.85
N SER A 201 2.23 23.67 -1.71
CA SER A 201 3.08 23.53 -2.88
C SER A 201 2.26 23.12 -4.11
N LEU A 202 2.68 23.58 -5.29
CA LEU A 202 2.15 23.11 -6.58
C LEU A 202 3.32 22.54 -7.38
N HIS A 203 3.22 21.28 -7.77
CA HIS A 203 4.30 20.56 -8.45
C HIS A 203 4.22 20.72 -9.96
N GLN A 204 5.33 20.41 -10.64
CA GLN A 204 5.32 20.35 -12.09
C GLN A 204 4.49 19.14 -12.54
N ASN A 205 3.56 19.35 -13.47
CA ASN A 205 2.76 18.27 -14.02
C ASN A 205 3.67 17.24 -14.72
N TYR A 206 3.33 15.95 -14.59
CA TYR A 206 4.07 14.86 -15.23
C TYR A 206 3.09 13.91 -15.95
N PRO A 207 3.39 13.46 -17.18
CA PRO A 207 4.47 13.95 -18.04
C PRO A 207 4.27 15.41 -18.49
N ASN A 208 5.34 16.09 -18.91
CA ASN A 208 5.28 17.39 -19.58
C ASN A 208 6.46 17.52 -20.56
N PRO A 209 6.26 17.52 -21.88
CA PRO A 209 4.96 17.55 -22.59
C PRO A 209 4.17 16.25 -22.43
N PHE A 210 2.85 16.30 -22.66
CA PHE A 210 1.96 15.15 -22.46
C PHE A 210 1.01 14.90 -23.63
N ASN A 211 0.53 13.65 -23.76
CA ASN A 211 -0.44 13.20 -24.78
C ASN A 211 -1.24 11.96 -24.32
N PRO A 212 -2.58 12.02 -24.19
CA PRO A 212 -3.40 13.21 -23.95
C PRO A 212 -3.54 13.55 -22.46
N SER A 213 -2.95 12.75 -21.55
CA SER A 213 -3.11 12.88 -20.10
C SER A 213 -1.85 13.28 -19.35
N THR A 214 -2.02 14.04 -18.27
CA THR A 214 -0.97 14.40 -17.31
C THR A 214 -1.54 14.46 -15.90
N THR A 215 -0.70 14.16 -14.91
CA THR A 215 -1.01 14.30 -13.48
C THR A 215 -0.50 15.63 -12.95
N ILE A 216 -1.36 16.35 -12.24
CA ILE A 216 -1.04 17.58 -11.52
C ILE A 216 -1.06 17.26 -10.03
N SER A 217 0.11 17.29 -9.39
CA SER A 217 0.26 17.06 -7.96
C SER A 217 0.44 18.37 -7.19
N PHE A 218 -0.06 18.42 -5.96
CA PHE A 218 0.04 19.57 -5.07
C PHE A 218 -0.07 19.15 -3.61
N ASP A 219 0.45 19.99 -2.73
CA ASP A 219 0.52 19.73 -1.30
C ASP A 219 -0.30 20.77 -0.54
N LEU A 220 -1.07 20.31 0.45
CA LEU A 220 -1.88 21.14 1.33
C LEU A 220 -1.46 20.93 2.79
N ILE A 221 -1.38 22.02 3.54
CA ILE A 221 -1.11 22.04 5.00
C ILE A 221 -2.42 22.11 5.79
N GLU A 222 -2.42 21.85 7.10
CA GLU A 222 -3.62 21.96 7.96
C GLU A 222 -4.28 23.34 7.92
N GLU A 223 -3.48 24.40 7.81
CA GLU A 223 -3.95 25.79 7.66
C GLU A 223 -4.45 26.12 6.24
N SER A 224 -4.50 25.15 5.33
CA SER A 224 -5.07 25.35 3.99
C SER A 224 -6.58 25.52 4.12
N ASP A 225 -7.01 26.77 4.18
CA ASP A 225 -8.41 27.16 4.31
C ASP A 225 -9.37 26.46 3.33
N SER A 226 -10.66 26.45 3.68
CA SER A 226 -11.78 25.81 2.97
C SER A 226 -12.03 26.22 1.50
N ASN A 227 -11.29 27.18 0.95
CA ASN A 227 -11.47 27.68 -0.43
C ASN A 227 -10.28 27.29 -1.31
N ILE A 228 -10.18 26.00 -1.64
CA ILE A 228 -9.10 25.49 -2.48
C ILE A 228 -9.61 25.36 -3.92
N GLU A 229 -8.93 26.01 -4.85
CA GLU A 229 -9.30 26.07 -6.25
C GLU A 229 -8.12 25.61 -7.12
N LEU A 230 -8.35 24.60 -7.97
CA LEU A 230 -7.43 24.18 -9.01
C LEU A 230 -8.07 24.32 -10.40
N VAL A 231 -7.51 25.23 -11.20
CA VAL A 231 -8.07 25.62 -12.50
C VAL A 231 -7.01 25.61 -13.59
N ILE A 232 -7.40 25.09 -14.75
CA ILE A 232 -6.64 25.15 -16.00
C ILE A 232 -7.13 26.30 -16.86
N TYR A 233 -6.20 27.07 -17.41
CA TYR A 233 -6.40 28.18 -18.32
C TYR A 233 -5.65 27.95 -19.64
N ASN A 234 -6.20 28.47 -20.73
CA ASN A 234 -5.50 28.56 -22.00
C ASN A 234 -4.57 29.79 -22.06
N LEU A 235 -3.82 29.94 -23.15
CA LEU A 235 -2.93 31.09 -23.41
C LEU A 235 -3.62 32.46 -23.36
N LYS A 236 -4.94 32.52 -23.57
CA LYS A 236 -5.74 33.76 -23.49
C LYS A 236 -6.24 34.06 -22.08
N GLY A 237 -5.88 33.24 -21.09
CA GLY A 237 -6.37 33.34 -19.71
C GLY A 237 -7.83 32.89 -19.55
N GLN A 238 -8.41 32.21 -20.55
CA GLN A 238 -9.76 31.68 -20.44
C GLN A 238 -9.71 30.38 -19.65
N LYS A 239 -10.64 30.22 -18.70
CA LYS A 239 -10.82 28.98 -17.95
C LYS A 239 -11.19 27.85 -18.93
N VAL A 240 -10.48 26.73 -18.80
CA VAL A 240 -10.67 25.51 -19.60
C VAL A 240 -11.29 24.41 -18.74
N LYS A 241 -10.73 24.17 -17.55
CA LYS A 241 -11.17 23.10 -16.65
C LYS A 241 -11.06 23.59 -15.21
N GLN A 242 -12.05 23.29 -14.38
CA GLN A 242 -11.95 23.43 -12.94
C GLN A 242 -12.16 22.06 -12.30
N PHE A 243 -11.21 21.62 -11.48
CA PHE A 243 -11.31 20.32 -10.81
C PHE A 243 -12.18 20.41 -9.56
N PHE A 244 -11.91 21.42 -8.74
CA PHE A 244 -12.61 21.63 -7.48
C PHE A 244 -12.58 23.10 -7.08
N ASN A 245 -13.53 23.46 -6.21
CA ASN A 245 -13.63 24.74 -5.51
C ASN A 245 -14.38 24.48 -4.20
N ASN A 246 -13.71 23.73 -3.33
CA ASN A 246 -14.25 23.25 -2.06
C ASN A 246 -13.10 23.03 -1.07
N GLN A 247 -13.46 22.58 0.12
CA GLN A 247 -12.52 22.19 1.15
C GLN A 247 -11.93 20.82 0.81
N LEU A 248 -10.60 20.71 0.88
CA LEU A 248 -9.86 19.45 0.89
C LEU A 248 -9.11 19.34 2.21
N SER A 249 -8.87 18.12 2.66
CA SER A 249 -8.02 17.85 3.82
C SER A 249 -6.57 18.21 3.52
N ALA A 250 -5.78 18.48 4.56
CA ALA A 250 -4.33 18.56 4.44
C ALA A 250 -3.74 17.24 3.92
N GLY A 251 -2.58 17.30 3.27
CA GLY A 251 -1.92 16.16 2.67
C GLY A 251 -1.44 16.42 1.25
N LYS A 252 -0.88 15.38 0.63
CA LYS A 252 -0.48 15.38 -0.79
C LYS A 252 -1.69 14.99 -1.64
N HIS A 253 -1.91 15.70 -2.74
CA HIS A 253 -3.06 15.49 -3.62
C HIS A 253 -2.61 15.42 -5.08
N SER A 254 -3.38 14.72 -5.91
CA SER A 254 -3.17 14.73 -7.35
C SER A 254 -4.47 14.66 -8.14
N VAL A 255 -4.46 15.24 -9.35
CA VAL A 255 -5.56 15.12 -10.31
C VAL A 255 -5.03 14.84 -11.71
N VAL A 256 -5.79 14.07 -12.49
CA VAL A 256 -5.46 13.77 -13.88
C VAL A 256 -6.22 14.70 -14.82
N TRP A 257 -5.50 15.40 -15.68
CA TRP A 257 -6.08 16.12 -16.81
C TRP A 257 -5.88 15.35 -18.11
N ASN A 258 -6.96 15.04 -18.82
CA ASN A 258 -6.96 14.28 -20.08
C ASN A 258 -7.14 15.16 -21.33
N GLY A 259 -6.83 16.46 -21.24
CA GLY A 259 -6.97 17.39 -22.37
C GLY A 259 -8.42 17.68 -22.77
N LYS A 260 -9.36 17.60 -21.81
CA LYS A 260 -10.77 18.00 -22.00
C LYS A 260 -11.13 19.23 -21.17
N ASP A 261 -12.07 20.02 -21.66
CA ASP A 261 -12.64 21.16 -20.93
C ASP A 261 -13.75 20.73 -19.93
N ASP A 262 -14.39 21.71 -19.28
CA ASP A 262 -15.51 21.47 -18.37
C ASP A 262 -16.74 20.84 -19.04
N GLU A 263 -16.91 21.00 -20.36
CA GLU A 263 -17.99 20.39 -21.14
C GLU A 263 -17.61 18.98 -21.67
N GLY A 264 -16.41 18.48 -21.33
CA GLY A 264 -15.91 17.18 -21.77
C GLY A 264 -15.38 17.17 -23.21
N LYS A 265 -15.26 18.34 -23.85
CA LYS A 265 -14.76 18.47 -25.22
C LYS A 265 -13.23 18.53 -25.22
N SER A 266 -12.61 17.86 -26.19
CA SER A 266 -11.15 17.93 -26.34
C SER A 266 -10.69 19.33 -26.71
N VAL A 267 -9.64 19.79 -26.02
CA VAL A 267 -8.94 21.03 -26.36
C VAL A 267 -7.83 20.76 -27.38
N THR A 268 -7.28 21.81 -27.99
CA THR A 268 -6.24 21.72 -29.02
C THR A 268 -4.85 21.56 -28.41
N SER A 269 -3.91 20.98 -29.16
CA SER A 269 -2.47 21.01 -28.81
C SER A 269 -2.01 22.44 -28.54
N GLY A 270 -1.15 22.63 -27.54
CA GLY A 270 -0.68 23.96 -27.16
C GLY A 270 -0.29 24.10 -25.70
N VAL A 271 0.06 25.33 -25.34
CA VAL A 271 0.43 25.70 -23.97
C VAL A 271 -0.82 25.99 -23.14
N TYR A 272 -0.83 25.43 -21.94
CA TYR A 272 -1.84 25.69 -20.93
C TYR A 272 -1.16 26.07 -19.62
N PHE A 273 -1.92 26.73 -18.75
CA PHE A 273 -1.50 27.05 -17.39
C PHE A 273 -2.45 26.40 -16.41
N TYR A 274 -1.93 25.87 -15.33
CA TYR A 274 -2.74 25.40 -14.21
C TYR A 274 -2.37 26.18 -12.97
N LYS A 275 -3.38 26.48 -12.17
CA LYS A 275 -3.26 27.37 -11.02
C LYS A 275 -3.93 26.76 -9.81
N LEU A 276 -3.16 26.62 -8.75
CA LEU A 276 -3.66 26.31 -7.41
C LEU A 276 -3.80 27.61 -6.63
N LYS A 277 -4.97 27.80 -6.03
CA LYS A 277 -5.27 28.94 -5.18
C LYS A 277 -5.90 28.47 -3.88
N THR A 278 -5.42 29.03 -2.77
CA THR A 278 -6.06 29.01 -1.45
C THR A 278 -6.28 30.46 -1.00
N ASN A 279 -6.74 30.69 0.23
CA ASN A 279 -6.88 32.06 0.76
C ASN A 279 -5.55 32.82 0.82
N ASN A 280 -4.46 32.13 1.18
CA ASN A 280 -3.15 32.75 1.44
C ASN A 280 -2.05 32.31 0.46
N PHE A 281 -2.36 31.43 -0.50
CA PHE A 281 -1.40 30.92 -1.47
C PHE A 281 -1.97 30.94 -2.90
N GLU A 282 -1.17 31.37 -3.87
CA GLU A 282 -1.51 31.28 -5.29
C GLU A 282 -0.25 30.91 -6.09
N LYS A 283 -0.31 29.80 -6.82
CA LYS A 283 0.79 29.35 -7.67
C LYS A 283 0.27 28.92 -9.03
N THR A 284 0.94 29.39 -10.08
CA THR A 284 0.63 29.02 -11.47
C THR A 284 1.84 28.31 -12.07
N ARG A 285 1.58 27.26 -12.85
CA ARG A 285 2.58 26.54 -13.64
C ARG A 285 2.12 26.33 -15.07
N LYS A 286 3.08 26.04 -15.95
CA LYS A 286 2.89 25.88 -17.39
C LYS A 286 2.99 24.41 -17.77
N MET A 287 2.13 23.96 -18.68
CA MET A 287 2.14 22.63 -19.28
C MET A 287 1.97 22.70 -20.80
N LEU A 288 2.47 21.68 -21.51
CA LEU A 288 2.42 21.57 -22.96
C LEU A 288 1.70 20.28 -23.38
N LEU A 289 0.51 20.46 -23.97
CA LEU A 289 -0.24 19.37 -24.59
C LEU A 289 0.24 19.18 -26.03
N ILE A 290 0.64 17.96 -26.37
CA ILE A 290 0.97 17.54 -27.74
C ILE A 290 -0.05 16.47 -28.13
N LYS A 291 -0.73 16.67 -29.25
CA LYS A 291 -1.73 15.77 -29.82
C LYS A 291 -1.55 15.76 -31.32
#